data_AF-A0A1B9AJW5-F1
#
_entry.id   AF-A0A1B9AJW5-F1
#
_cell.length_a   1.000
_cell.length_b   1.000
_cell.length_c   1.000
_cell.angle_alpha   90.00
_cell.angle_beta   90.00
_cell.angle_gamma   90.00
#
_symmetry.space_group_name_H-M   'P 1'
#
loop_
_entity.id
_entity.type
_entity.pdbx_description
1 polymer ?
#
loop_
_entity_poly.entity_id
_entity_poly.type
_entity_poly.pdbx_seq_one_letter_code
_entity_poly.pdbx_strand_id
1 'polypeptide(L)'
;MDFSFVLIGAGIAAAGYFIGDGLKNFKNPEAKSPFDSLDEDDEHELIKENDVHHFMGISKEDAKSLIQEHSDVPHIMINNKVYYPKAKLRKWLLNLGE
;
A
#
# COMPACT_ATOMS: atom_id res chain seq x y z
N MET A 1 27.32 26.16 -24.77
CA MET A 1 27.17 24.71 -24.66
C MET A 1 25.86 24.35 -25.31
N ASP A 2 25.86 23.43 -26.26
CA ASP A 2 24.62 23.00 -26.91
C ASP A 2 23.77 22.24 -25.89
N PHE A 3 22.50 22.62 -25.77
CA PHE A 3 21.53 22.01 -24.86
C PHE A 3 21.45 20.48 -25.00
N SER A 4 21.80 19.97 -26.18
CA SER A 4 21.95 18.55 -26.50
C SER A 4 22.92 17.81 -25.57
N PHE A 5 24.08 18.39 -25.26
CA PHE A 5 25.06 17.72 -24.37
C PHE A 5 24.57 17.66 -22.92
N VAL A 6 23.80 18.66 -22.48
CA VAL A 6 23.19 18.70 -21.14
C VAL A 6 22.10 17.63 -21.03
N LEU A 7 21.24 17.50 -22.04
CA LEU A 7 20.20 16.46 -22.10
C LEU A 7 20.78 15.04 -22.14
N ILE A 8 21.82 14.82 -22.95
CA ILE A 8 22.52 13.53 -23.01
C ILE A 8 23.15 13.21 -21.65
N GLY A 9 23.81 14.19 -21.03
CA GLY A 9 24.39 14.02 -19.69
C GLY A 9 23.34 13.67 -18.63
N ALA A 10 22.19 14.35 -18.64
CA ALA A 10 21.08 14.06 -17.74
C ALA A 10 20.49 12.65 -17.97
N GLY A 11 20.36 12.23 -19.25
CA GLY A 11 19.89 10.89 -19.60
C GLY A 11 20.83 9.77 -19.13
N ILE A 12 22.13 9.95 -19.29
CA ILE A 12 23.14 9.00 -18.81
C ILE A 12 23.13 8.92 -17.28
N ALA A 13 23.03 10.06 -16.59
CA ALA A 13 22.93 10.09 -15.13
C ALA A 13 21.68 9.38 -14.61
N ALA A 14 20.52 9.62 -15.24
CA ALA A 14 19.28 8.94 -14.90
C ALA A 14 19.39 7.42 -15.15
N ALA A 15 19.91 6.99 -16.30
CA ALA A 15 20.11 5.58 -16.59
C ALA A 15 21.05 4.90 -15.58
N GLY A 16 22.16 5.55 -15.22
CA GLY A 16 23.08 5.06 -14.21
C GLY A 16 22.43 4.94 -12.82
N TYR A 17 21.59 5.90 -12.44
CA TYR A 17 20.80 5.83 -11.20
C TYR A 17 19.87 4.62 -11.19
N PHE A 18 19.05 4.43 -12.24
CA PHE A 18 18.10 3.32 -12.31
C PHE A 18 18.77 1.95 -12.37
N ILE A 19 19.88 1.82 -13.10
CA ILE A 19 20.65 0.56 -13.15
C ILE A 19 21.28 0.28 -11.77
N GLY A 20 21.85 1.29 -11.13
CA GLY A 20 22.43 1.15 -9.80
C GLY A 20 21.39 0.79 -8.73
N ASP A 21 20.22 1.42 -8.78
CA ASP A 21 19.10 1.14 -7.88
C ASP A 21 18.51 -0.26 -8.11
N GLY A 22 18.31 -0.65 -9.38
CA GLY A 22 17.85 -1.99 -9.74
C GLY A 22 18.82 -3.11 -9.30
N LEU A 23 20.14 -2.87 -9.36
CA LEU A 23 21.15 -3.83 -8.90
C LEU A 23 21.23 -3.97 -7.38
N LYS A 24 20.96 -2.90 -6.62
CA LYS A 24 20.92 -2.97 -5.14
C LYS A 24 19.84 -3.93 -4.63
N ASN A 25 18.74 -4.08 -5.39
CA ASN A 25 17.60 -4.90 -5.00
C ASN A 25 17.61 -6.32 -5.63
N PHE A 26 18.55 -6.62 -6.53
CA PHE A 26 18.62 -7.90 -7.25
C PHE A 26 18.83 -9.14 -6.35
N LYS A 27 19.37 -8.97 -5.14
CA LYS A 27 19.63 -10.08 -4.18
C LYS A 27 18.73 -10.08 -2.95
N ASN A 28 17.77 -9.16 -2.86
CA ASN A 28 16.86 -9.10 -1.75
C ASN A 28 15.43 -9.08 -2.30
N PRO A 29 14.76 -10.25 -2.44
CA PRO A 29 13.37 -10.31 -2.90
C PRO A 29 12.37 -9.62 -1.95
N GLU A 30 12.81 -9.23 -0.74
CA GLU A 30 12.06 -8.38 0.19
C GLU A 30 12.55 -6.91 0.19
N ALA A 31 13.35 -6.50 -0.79
CA ALA A 31 13.72 -5.10 -0.91
C ALA A 31 12.50 -4.29 -1.33
N LYS A 32 12.03 -3.48 -0.37
CA LYS A 32 10.97 -2.50 -0.54
C LYS A 32 11.18 -1.73 -1.85
N SER A 33 10.20 -1.82 -2.73
CA SER A 33 10.15 -1.01 -3.94
C SER A 33 10.19 0.48 -3.54
N PRO A 34 10.74 1.40 -4.34
CA PRO A 34 10.56 2.84 -4.09
C PRO A 34 9.08 3.27 -4.03
N PHE A 35 8.15 2.40 -4.47
CA PHE A 35 6.71 2.53 -4.22
C PHE A 35 6.27 2.09 -2.81
N ASP A 36 6.94 1.13 -2.15
CA ASP A 36 6.60 0.71 -0.79
C ASP A 36 6.85 1.84 0.23
N SER A 37 7.82 2.72 -0.02
CA SER A 37 8.03 3.93 0.80
C SER A 37 6.91 4.98 0.69
N LEU A 38 5.99 4.85 -0.28
CA LEU A 38 4.78 5.68 -0.33
C LEU A 38 3.61 5.06 0.46
N ASP A 39 3.68 3.77 0.78
CA ASP A 39 2.70 3.05 1.60
C ASP A 39 3.07 3.05 3.11
N GLU A 40 4.29 3.47 3.48
CA GLU A 40 4.77 3.47 4.88
C GLU A 40 3.97 4.42 5.80
N ASP A 41 3.47 5.55 5.28
CA ASP A 41 2.69 6.51 6.10
C ASP A 41 1.31 5.94 6.49
N ASP A 42 0.76 5.02 5.70
CA ASP A 42 -0.56 4.41 5.91
C ASP A 42 -0.51 3.01 6.53
N GLU A 43 0.68 2.43 6.68
CA GLU A 43 0.88 1.03 7.10
C GLU A 43 0.44 0.76 8.55
N HIS A 44 0.43 1.79 9.38
CA HIS A 44 0.09 1.70 10.81
C HIS A 44 -1.29 2.26 11.14
N GLU A 45 -2.04 2.76 10.16
CA GLU A 45 -3.35 3.34 10.41
C GLU A 45 -4.39 2.28 10.81
N LEU A 46 -5.18 2.63 11.83
CA LEU A 46 -6.27 1.84 12.34
C LEU A 46 -7.60 2.54 12.09
N ILE A 47 -8.49 1.86 11.37
CA ILE A 47 -9.82 2.38 11.04
C ILE A 47 -10.82 1.84 12.04
N LYS A 48 -11.65 2.71 12.63
CA LYS A 48 -12.72 2.26 13.52
C LYS A 48 -13.77 1.50 12.72
N GLU A 49 -14.44 0.54 13.35
CA GLU A 49 -15.57 -0.18 12.74
C GLU A 49 -16.64 0.75 12.14
N ASN A 50 -16.96 1.86 12.81
CA ASN A 50 -17.94 2.81 12.28
C ASN A 50 -17.47 3.55 11.01
N ASP A 51 -16.16 3.64 10.78
CA ASP A 51 -15.56 4.40 9.69
C ASP A 51 -15.04 3.48 8.57
N VAL A 52 -15.08 2.15 8.78
CA VAL A 52 -14.56 1.15 7.83
C VAL A 52 -15.26 1.19 6.47
N HIS A 53 -16.55 1.53 6.47
CA HIS A 53 -17.37 1.66 5.26
C HIS A 53 -16.83 2.77 4.32
N HIS A 54 -16.31 3.87 4.87
CA HIS A 54 -15.67 4.93 4.08
C HIS A 54 -14.42 4.45 3.37
N PHE A 55 -13.65 3.57 4.01
CA PHE A 55 -12.46 2.98 3.41
C PHE A 55 -12.79 1.93 2.35
N MET A 56 -13.82 1.11 2.59
CA MET A 56 -14.29 0.10 1.64
C MET A 56 -15.04 0.69 0.43
N GLY A 57 -15.50 1.94 0.52
CA GLY A 57 -16.24 2.61 -0.56
C GLY A 57 -17.68 2.09 -0.76
N ILE A 58 -18.27 1.50 0.28
CA ILE A 58 -19.63 0.92 0.27
C ILE A 58 -20.51 1.51 1.36
N SER A 59 -21.81 1.19 1.34
CA SER A 59 -22.74 1.65 2.37
C SER A 59 -22.36 1.09 3.75
N LYS A 60 -22.81 1.75 4.83
CA LYS A 60 -22.54 1.28 6.18
C LYS A 60 -23.20 -0.08 6.45
N GLU A 61 -24.37 -0.29 5.84
CA GLU A 61 -25.15 -1.52 5.93
C GLU A 61 -24.43 -2.66 5.22
N ASP A 62 -23.96 -2.44 3.99
CA ASP A 62 -23.24 -3.44 3.22
C ASP A 62 -21.87 -3.78 3.85
N ALA A 63 -21.18 -2.79 4.41
CA ALA A 63 -19.94 -3.03 5.14
C ALA A 63 -20.15 -3.94 6.36
N LYS A 64 -21.27 -3.77 7.09
CA LYS A 64 -21.60 -4.67 8.20
C LYS A 64 -21.92 -6.07 7.72
N SER A 65 -22.71 -6.20 6.65
CA SER A 65 -23.03 -7.51 6.05
C SER A 65 -21.76 -8.23 5.60
N LEU A 66 -20.87 -7.52 4.89
CA LEU A 66 -19.59 -8.06 4.43
C LEU A 66 -18.73 -8.57 5.60
N ILE A 67 -18.62 -7.80 6.68
CA ILE A 67 -17.85 -8.19 7.87
C ILE A 67 -18.48 -9.39 8.59
N GLN A 68 -19.81 -9.52 8.57
CA GLN A 68 -20.51 -10.66 9.17
C GLN A 68 -20.41 -11.93 8.32
N GLU A 69 -20.44 -11.79 7.00
CA GLU A 69 -20.33 -12.89 6.05
C GLU A 69 -18.88 -13.42 5.97
N HIS A 70 -17.90 -12.54 6.18
CA HIS A 70 -16.48 -12.87 6.13
C HIS A 70 -15.79 -12.74 7.50
N SER A 71 -15.73 -13.85 8.23
CA SER A 71 -15.07 -13.89 9.55
C SER A 71 -13.54 -13.74 9.50
N ASP A 72 -12.94 -13.84 8.31
CA ASP A 72 -11.51 -13.74 8.05
C ASP A 72 -11.03 -12.28 7.89
N VAL A 73 -11.95 -11.30 7.95
CA VAL A 73 -11.60 -9.88 7.86
C VAL A 73 -10.56 -9.50 8.91
N PRO A 74 -9.44 -8.87 8.51
CA PRO A 74 -8.37 -8.51 9.43
C PRO A 74 -8.83 -7.41 10.39
N HIS A 75 -8.95 -7.76 11.68
CA HIS A 75 -9.35 -6.84 12.74
C HIS A 75 -8.49 -7.03 14.00
N ILE A 76 -8.49 -6.01 14.85
CA ILE A 76 -7.86 -6.02 16.16
C ILE A 76 -8.82 -5.43 17.20
N MET A 77 -8.73 -5.89 18.44
CA MET A 77 -9.50 -5.36 19.55
C MET A 77 -8.62 -4.50 20.47
N ILE A 78 -9.00 -3.24 20.67
CA ILE A 78 -8.34 -2.32 21.59
C ILE A 78 -9.41 -1.71 22.50
N ASN A 79 -9.29 -1.91 23.82
CA ASN A 79 -10.25 -1.40 24.81
C ASN A 79 -11.71 -1.74 24.46
N ASN A 80 -11.97 -3.00 24.12
CA ASN A 80 -13.31 -3.49 23.75
C ASN A 80 -13.93 -2.84 22.50
N LYS A 81 -13.11 -2.18 21.68
CA LYS A 81 -13.50 -1.59 20.39
C LYS A 81 -12.74 -2.30 19.26
N VAL A 82 -13.45 -2.52 18.15
CA VAL A 82 -12.89 -3.15 16.96
C VAL A 82 -12.26 -2.10 16.05
N TYR A 83 -11.03 -2.39 15.62
CA TYR A 83 -10.29 -1.61 14.65
C TYR A 83 -9.80 -2.49 13.51
N TYR A 84 -9.70 -1.90 12.32
CA TYR A 84 -9.27 -2.56 11.10
C TYR A 84 -7.94 -1.94 10.65
N PRO A 85 -6.85 -2.71 10.60
CA PRO A 85 -5.58 -2.22 10.07
C PRO A 85 -5.70 -1.92 8.58
N LYS A 86 -5.51 -0.65 8.19
CA LYS A 86 -5.75 -0.14 6.83
C LYS A 86 -5.04 -0.96 5.75
N ALA A 87 -3.75 -1.23 5.92
CA ALA A 87 -2.95 -2.01 4.97
C ALA A 87 -3.42 -3.47 4.83
N LYS A 88 -3.77 -4.13 5.94
CA LYS A 88 -4.26 -5.52 5.91
C LYS A 88 -5.65 -5.58 5.28
N LEU A 89 -6.51 -4.63 5.61
CA LEU A 89 -7.85 -4.54 5.05
C LEU A 89 -7.79 -4.29 3.53
N ARG A 90 -6.88 -3.43 3.05
CA ARG A 90 -6.63 -3.23 1.61
C ARG A 90 -6.24 -4.54 0.92
N LYS A 91 -5.25 -5.25 1.46
CA LYS A 91 -4.78 -6.54 0.89
C LYS A 91 -5.91 -7.57 0.87
N TRP A 92 -6.70 -7.65 1.94
CA TRP A 92 -7.85 -8.55 2.01
C TRP A 92 -8.92 -8.23 0.95
N LEU A 93 -9.26 -6.95 0.76
CA LEU A 93 -10.21 -6.51 -0.27
C LEU A 93 -9.74 -6.85 -1.70
N LEU A 94 -8.43 -6.78 -1.97
CA LEU A 94 -7.86 -7.16 -3.27
C LEU A 94 -7.99 -8.66 -3.54
N ASN A 95 -7.92 -9.49 -2.50
CA ASN A 95 -7.98 -10.96 -2.64
C ASN A 95 -9.42 -11.51 -2.67
N LEU A 96 -10.42 -10.72 -2.27
CA LEU A 96 -11.84 -11.14 -2.28
C LEU A 96 -12.43 -11.37 -3.67
N GLY A 97 -11.83 -10.78 -4.71
CA GLY A 97 -12.32 -10.81 -6.09
C GLY A 97 -11.63 -11.82 -7.01
N GLU A 98 -10.64 -12.57 -6.49
CA GLU A 98 -9.99 -13.69 -7.19
C GLU A 98 -10.72 -15.02 -6.94
#